data_AF-A0A4R6CPF0-F1
#
_entry.id   AF-A0A4R6CPF0-F1
#
_cell.length_a   1.000
_cell.length_b   1.000
_cell.length_c   1.000
_cell.angle_alpha   90.00
_cell.angle_beta   90.00
_cell.angle_gamma   90.00
#
_symmetry.space_group_name_H-M   'P 1'
#
loop_
_entity.id
_entity.type
_entity.pdbx_description
1 polymer ?
#
loop_
_entity_poly.entity_id
_entity_poly.type
_entity_poly.pdbx_seq_one_letter_code
_entity_poly.pdbx_strand_id
1 'polypeptide(L)'
;VGLVVPSLLTWPGSAIVHDIKGENWQLTAGYRSRHGRVLLFDPTNAKSSAYNPLLEVRRCEWEVRDVQNVADVLVDPEGSLDKRNHWEKTSHSLLVGAILHVLYAEVDKTLAGVAAFLSDPKRPIETTLQGMMTTPHLGER
;
A
#
# COMPACT_ATOMS: atom_id res chain seq x y z
N VAL A 1 -25.42 0.37 23.13
CA VAL A 1 -26.10 -0.56 22.21
C VAL A 1 -25.22 -0.75 20.98
N GLY A 2 -24.77 -1.99 20.73
CA GLY A 2 -23.84 -2.32 19.65
C GLY A 2 -24.56 -2.43 18.30
N LEU A 3 -24.67 -1.32 17.57
CA LEU A 3 -25.39 -1.26 16.29
C LEU A 3 -24.62 -1.91 15.12
N VAL A 4 -23.31 -2.13 15.28
CA VAL A 4 -22.46 -2.65 14.19
C VAL A 4 -22.80 -4.10 13.87
N VAL A 5 -22.89 -4.99 14.86
CA VAL A 5 -23.18 -6.42 14.64
C VAL A 5 -24.55 -6.63 13.97
N PRO A 6 -25.67 -6.07 14.47
CA PRO A 6 -26.96 -6.17 13.78
C PRO A 6 -26.92 -5.62 12.34
N SER A 7 -26.20 -4.50 12.12
CA SER A 7 -26.03 -3.93 10.77
C SER A 7 -25.30 -4.90 9.86
N LEU A 8 -24.21 -5.53 10.31
CA LEU A 8 -23.44 -6.47 9.50
C LEU A 8 -24.19 -7.77 9.20
N LEU A 9 -25.16 -8.16 10.04
CA LEU A 9 -26.02 -9.32 9.85
C LEU A 9 -27.27 -9.03 8.99
N THR A 10 -27.58 -7.77 8.70
CA THR A 10 -28.79 -7.39 7.93
C THR A 10 -28.46 -6.63 6.65
N TRP A 11 -27.33 -5.93 6.59
CA TRP A 11 -26.89 -5.13 5.44
C TRP A 11 -26.55 -6.02 4.24
N PRO A 12 -27.26 -5.87 3.10
CA PRO A 12 -27.11 -6.77 1.95
C PRO A 12 -25.89 -6.46 1.08
N GLY A 13 -25.35 -5.23 1.15
CA GLY A 13 -24.24 -4.78 0.32
C GLY A 13 -22.86 -5.06 0.91
N SER A 14 -21.81 -4.63 0.21
CA SER A 14 -20.43 -4.66 0.71
C SER A 14 -20.25 -3.75 1.93
N ALA A 15 -19.28 -4.09 2.79
CA ALA A 15 -18.94 -3.31 3.97
C ALA A 15 -17.42 -3.34 4.20
N ILE A 16 -16.87 -2.19 4.62
CA ILE A 16 -15.52 -2.07 5.18
C ILE A 16 -15.72 -1.75 6.66
N VAL A 17 -15.08 -2.54 7.53
CA VAL A 17 -15.30 -2.46 8.98
C VAL A 17 -13.97 -2.27 9.67
N HIS A 18 -13.83 -1.16 10.39
CA HIS A 18 -12.70 -0.95 11.28
C HIS A 18 -12.98 -1.65 12.62
N ASP A 19 -12.45 -2.86 12.79
CA ASP A 19 -12.77 -3.76 13.89
C ASP A 19 -11.63 -3.88 14.91
N ILE A 20 -11.34 -2.79 15.65
CA ILE A 20 -10.24 -2.71 16.63
C ILE A 20 -10.29 -3.85 17.67
N LYS A 21 -11.49 -4.34 18.00
CA LYS A 21 -11.69 -5.40 19.00
C LYS A 21 -11.76 -6.81 18.41
N GLY A 22 -11.94 -6.96 17.10
CA GLY A 22 -12.13 -8.26 16.44
C GLY A 22 -13.50 -8.92 16.66
N GLU A 23 -14.40 -8.33 17.45
CA GLU A 23 -15.71 -8.90 17.78
C GLU A 23 -16.63 -8.95 16.55
N ASN A 24 -16.53 -7.96 15.65
CA ASN A 24 -17.36 -7.94 14.45
C ASN A 24 -16.96 -9.06 13.49
N TRP A 25 -15.65 -9.29 13.31
CA TRP A 25 -15.14 -10.42 12.53
C TRP A 25 -15.63 -11.75 13.11
N GLN A 26 -15.40 -11.99 14.40
CA GLN A 26 -15.74 -13.26 15.05
C GLN A 26 -17.23 -13.58 14.97
N LEU A 27 -18.09 -12.58 15.18
CA LEU A 27 -19.54 -12.79 15.23
C LEU A 27 -20.21 -12.79 13.85
N THR A 28 -19.65 -12.08 12.86
CA THR A 28 -20.38 -11.82 11.61
C THR A 28 -19.72 -12.35 10.34
N ALA A 29 -18.40 -12.62 10.33
CA ALA A 29 -17.70 -13.03 9.10
C ALA A 29 -18.28 -14.31 8.47
N GLY A 30 -18.67 -15.29 9.30
CA GLY A 30 -19.28 -16.53 8.83
C GLY A 30 -20.69 -16.36 8.25
N TYR A 31 -21.45 -15.36 8.70
CA TYR A 31 -22.72 -15.00 8.07
C TYR A 31 -22.47 -14.25 6.76
N ARG A 32 -21.57 -13.26 6.79
CA ARG A 32 -21.24 -12.43 5.64
C ARG A 32 -20.60 -13.20 4.49
N SER A 33 -19.92 -14.32 4.77
CA SER A 33 -19.36 -15.19 3.72
C SER A 33 -20.42 -15.83 2.82
N ARG A 34 -21.69 -15.84 3.24
CA ARG A 34 -22.82 -16.27 2.43
C ARG A 34 -23.22 -15.25 1.35
N HIS A 35 -22.81 -13.99 1.52
CA HIS A 35 -23.08 -12.91 0.56
C HIS A 35 -21.94 -12.73 -0.45
N GLY A 36 -20.71 -13.11 -0.09
CA GLY A 36 -19.54 -12.96 -0.94
C GLY A 36 -18.23 -13.20 -0.21
N ARG A 37 -17.12 -12.85 -0.84
CA ARG A 37 -15.78 -12.98 -0.24
C ARG A 37 -15.64 -12.05 0.95
N VAL A 38 -15.17 -12.60 2.08
CA VAL A 38 -14.91 -11.86 3.31
C VAL A 38 -13.41 -11.95 3.62
N LEU A 39 -12.77 -10.80 3.82
CA LEU A 39 -11.33 -10.69 4.03
C LEU A 39 -11.05 -10.07 5.40
N LEU A 40 -10.17 -10.72 6.16
CA LEU A 40 -9.56 -10.13 7.35
C LEU A 40 -8.28 -9.43 6.90
N PHE A 41 -8.10 -8.17 7.28
CA PHE A 41 -6.81 -7.50 7.17
C PHE A 41 -6.37 -7.04 8.56
N ASP A 42 -5.39 -7.74 9.11
CA ASP A 42 -4.76 -7.49 10.39
C ASP A 42 -3.28 -7.90 10.26
N PRO A 43 -2.37 -6.95 9.98
CA PRO A 43 -0.96 -7.26 9.73
C PRO A 43 -0.25 -8.03 10.86
N THR A 44 -0.82 -8.05 12.06
CA THR A 44 -0.27 -8.77 13.23
C THR A 44 -0.79 -10.20 13.36
N ASN A 45 -1.80 -10.57 12.57
CA ASN A 45 -2.48 -11.86 12.64
C ASN A 45 -2.03 -12.78 11.50
N ALA A 46 -1.58 -13.98 11.85
CA ALA A 46 -1.14 -15.00 10.88
C ALA A 46 -2.24 -15.45 9.89
N LYS A 47 -3.52 -15.22 10.22
CA LYS A 47 -4.67 -15.52 9.34
C LYS A 47 -5.09 -14.33 8.47
N SER A 48 -4.37 -13.21 8.54
CA SER A 48 -4.68 -12.04 7.72
C SER A 48 -4.51 -12.33 6.25
N SER A 49 -5.34 -11.67 5.44
CA SER A 49 -5.16 -11.59 4.00
C SER A 49 -3.92 -10.75 3.72
N ALA A 50 -3.15 -11.14 2.71
CA ALA A 50 -2.06 -10.33 2.21
C ALA A 50 -2.60 -9.12 1.44
N TYR A 51 -1.91 -7.98 1.57
CA TYR A 51 -2.22 -6.77 0.82
C TYR A 51 -0.91 -6.14 0.34
N ASN A 52 -0.86 -5.81 -0.95
CA ASN A 52 0.25 -5.07 -1.55
C ASN A 52 -0.33 -3.88 -2.32
N PRO A 53 -0.21 -2.64 -1.81
CA PRO A 53 -0.78 -1.46 -2.47
C PRO A 53 -0.16 -1.21 -3.85
N LEU A 54 1.04 -1.72 -4.12
CA LEU A 54 1.70 -1.55 -5.42
C LEU A 54 1.01 -2.33 -6.54
N LEU A 55 0.19 -3.33 -6.22
CA LEU A 55 -0.62 -4.06 -7.21
C LEU A 55 -1.78 -3.21 -7.76
N GLU A 56 -2.20 -2.17 -7.03
CA GLU A 56 -3.28 -1.27 -7.45
C GLU A 56 -2.79 -0.15 -8.38
N VAL A 57 -1.48 -0.05 -8.62
CA VAL A 57 -0.89 0.95 -9.52
C VAL A 57 -1.14 0.57 -10.98
N ARG A 58 -1.87 1.41 -11.71
CA ARG A 58 -2.17 1.17 -13.13
C ARG A 58 -1.03 1.67 -14.02
N ARG A 59 -0.33 0.75 -14.68
CA ARG A 59 0.75 1.05 -15.63
C ARG A 59 0.22 1.64 -16.94
N CYS A 60 0.02 2.95 -16.94
CA CYS A 60 -0.49 3.75 -18.05
C CYS A 60 -0.22 5.23 -17.73
N GLU A 61 -0.94 6.15 -18.36
CA GLU A 61 -0.85 7.59 -18.07
C GLU A 61 -1.12 7.96 -16.59
N TRP A 62 -1.76 7.08 -15.82
CA TRP A 62 -2.13 7.32 -14.42
C TRP A 62 -1.10 6.83 -13.40
N GLU A 63 -0.04 6.15 -13.83
CA GLU A 63 0.86 5.45 -12.91
C GLU A 63 1.53 6.36 -11.89
N VAL A 64 1.96 7.55 -12.31
CA VAL A 64 2.61 8.53 -11.44
C VAL A 64 1.63 8.99 -10.35
N ARG A 65 0.38 9.27 -10.73
CA ARG A 65 -0.67 9.66 -9.77
C ARG A 65 -0.99 8.54 -8.80
N ASP A 66 -1.10 7.31 -9.30
CA ASP A 66 -1.42 6.15 -8.45
C ASP A 66 -0.29 5.90 -7.43
N VAL A 67 0.97 6.02 -7.85
CA VAL A 67 2.13 5.93 -6.95
C VAL A 67 2.19 7.10 -5.96
N GLN A 68 1.87 8.32 -6.39
CA GLN A 68 1.77 9.48 -5.50
C GLN A 68 0.73 9.25 -4.39
N ASN A 69 -0.44 8.71 -4.71
CA ASN A 69 -1.45 8.38 -3.71
C ASN A 69 -0.93 7.36 -2.68
N VAL A 70 -0.15 6.36 -3.12
CA VAL A 70 0.51 5.41 -2.20
C VAL A 70 1.55 6.13 -1.34
N ALA A 71 2.38 6.99 -1.93
CA ALA A 71 3.40 7.73 -1.22
C ALA A 71 2.83 8.73 -0.20
N ASP A 72 1.73 9.42 -0.53
CA ASP A 72 1.04 10.33 0.38
C ASP A 72 0.56 9.58 1.65
N VAL A 73 -0.07 8.40 1.50
CA VAL A 73 -0.50 7.58 2.64
C VAL A 73 0.66 7.12 3.51
N LEU A 74 1.84 6.87 2.92
CA LEU A 74 3.03 6.40 3.64
C LEU A 74 3.80 7.53 4.33
N VAL A 75 3.87 8.71 3.71
CA VAL A 75 4.64 9.85 4.21
C VAL A 75 3.82 10.71 5.17
N ASP A 76 2.50 10.82 4.94
CA ASP A 76 1.58 11.64 5.72
C ASP A 76 0.26 10.87 6.01
N PRO A 77 0.31 9.86 6.90
CA PRO A 77 -0.86 9.04 7.22
C PRO A 77 -1.99 9.82 7.91
N GLU A 78 -1.69 10.97 8.52
CA GLU A 78 -2.67 11.82 9.20
C GLU A 78 -3.27 12.90 8.29
N GLY A 79 -2.76 13.08 7.06
CA GLY A 79 -3.24 14.08 6.09
C GLY A 79 -3.08 15.51 6.60
N SER A 80 -2.12 15.77 7.48
CA SER A 80 -1.91 17.08 8.10
C SER A 80 -1.12 17.98 7.14
N LEU A 81 -1.84 18.54 6.15
CA LEU A 81 -1.30 19.42 5.10
C LEU A 81 -0.50 20.63 5.64
N ASP A 82 -0.75 21.04 6.89
CA ASP A 82 -0.20 22.27 7.48
C ASP A 82 1.27 22.20 7.92
N LYS A 83 1.94 21.04 7.82
CA LYS A 83 3.34 20.89 8.27
C LYS A 83 4.26 20.11 7.35
N ARG A 84 4.06 20.15 6.02
CA ARG A 84 5.03 19.52 5.09
C ARG A 84 6.40 20.20 5.14
N ASN A 85 7.31 19.68 5.98
CA ASN A 85 8.69 20.17 6.06
C ASN A 85 9.44 19.79 4.75
N HIS A 86 10.53 20.50 4.44
CA HIS A 86 11.33 20.25 3.23
C HIS A 86 11.73 18.78 3.05
N TRP A 87 12.00 18.10 4.16
CA TRP A 87 12.34 16.68 4.20
C TRP A 87 11.22 15.77 3.70
N GLU A 88 9.96 16.06 4.05
CA GLU A 88 8.82 15.24 3.60
C GLU A 88 8.57 15.39 2.11
N LYS A 89 8.73 16.60 1.55
CA LYS A 89 8.61 16.84 0.10
C LYS A 89 9.69 16.12 -0.71
N THR A 90 10.92 16.13 -0.19
CA THR A 90 12.06 15.47 -0.83
C THR A 90 11.93 13.95 -0.74
N SER A 91 11.59 13.43 0.45
CA SER A 91 11.34 12.00 0.68
C SER A 91 10.17 11.47 -0.14
N HIS A 92 9.10 12.26 -0.29
CA HIS A 92 7.97 11.91 -1.15
C HIS A 92 8.41 11.72 -2.60
N SER A 93 9.13 12.69 -3.16
CA SER A 93 9.60 12.60 -4.55
C SER A 93 10.53 11.41 -4.78
N LEU A 94 11.44 11.16 -3.83
CA LEU A 94 12.31 9.98 -3.86
C LEU A 94 11.51 8.67 -3.82
N LEU A 95 10.55 8.57 -2.90
CA LEU A 95 9.73 7.37 -2.73
C LEU A 95 8.89 7.08 -3.98
N VAL A 96 8.29 8.11 -4.60
CA VAL A 96 7.57 7.97 -5.87
C VAL A 96 8.47 7.40 -6.96
N GLY A 97 9.67 7.97 -7.13
CA GLY A 97 10.64 7.48 -8.10
C GLY A 97 11.11 6.05 -7.82
N ALA A 98 11.35 5.71 -6.55
CA ALA A 98 11.79 4.38 -6.13
C ALA A 98 10.70 3.32 -6.36
N ILE A 99 9.44 3.61 -6.03
CA ILE A 99 8.31 2.71 -6.30
C ILE A 99 8.18 2.44 -7.80
N LEU A 100 8.23 3.49 -8.64
CA LEU A 100 8.16 3.32 -10.10
C LEU A 100 9.35 2.48 -10.60
N HIS A 101 10.56 2.77 -10.14
CA HIS A 101 11.73 1.96 -10.51
C HIS A 101 11.54 0.49 -10.14
N VAL A 102 11.07 0.19 -8.92
CA VAL A 102 10.81 -1.18 -8.48
C VAL A 102 9.73 -1.87 -9.32
N LEU A 103 8.66 -1.16 -9.68
CA LEU A 103 7.61 -1.71 -10.53
C LEU A 103 8.12 -2.09 -11.93
N TYR A 104 9.03 -1.31 -12.50
CA TYR A 104 9.54 -1.51 -13.86
C TYR A 104 10.76 -2.44 -13.93
N ALA A 105 11.68 -2.34 -12.98
CA ALA A 105 13.02 -2.91 -13.11
C ALA A 105 13.32 -4.04 -12.11
N GLU A 106 12.64 -4.06 -10.96
CA GLU A 106 12.96 -5.00 -9.88
C GLU A 106 12.04 -6.22 -9.88
N VAL A 107 12.54 -7.31 -9.30
CA VAL A 107 11.79 -8.58 -9.20
C VAL A 107 10.71 -8.48 -8.11
N ASP A 108 11.09 -8.00 -6.92
CA ASP A 108 10.19 -7.87 -5.77
C ASP A 108 9.39 -6.57 -5.82
N LYS A 109 8.17 -6.65 -6.38
CA LYS A 109 7.27 -5.51 -6.59
C LYS A 109 6.40 -5.24 -5.36
N THR A 110 6.99 -5.18 -4.19
CA THR A 110 6.32 -4.91 -2.91
C THR A 110 6.94 -3.71 -2.20
N LEU A 111 6.25 -3.15 -1.19
CA LEU A 111 6.86 -2.13 -0.34
C LEU A 111 8.10 -2.63 0.41
N ALA A 112 8.16 -3.93 0.74
CA ALA A 112 9.36 -4.55 1.29
C ALA A 112 10.51 -4.53 0.27
N GLY A 113 10.23 -4.83 -1.00
CA GLY A 113 11.16 -4.68 -2.11
C GLY A 113 11.68 -3.25 -2.27
N VAL A 114 10.81 -2.24 -2.16
CA VAL A 114 11.21 -0.82 -2.18
C VAL A 114 12.13 -0.49 -1.01
N ALA A 115 11.80 -0.93 0.20
CA ALA A 115 12.64 -0.71 1.38
C ALA A 115 14.02 -1.38 1.24
N ALA A 116 14.05 -2.63 0.76
CA ALA A 116 15.27 -3.37 0.51
C ALA A 116 16.13 -2.70 -0.57
N PHE A 117 15.51 -2.21 -1.64
CA PHE A 117 16.19 -1.48 -2.72
C PHE A 117 16.84 -0.18 -2.22
N LEU A 118 16.13 0.60 -1.41
CA LEU A 118 16.65 1.88 -0.88
C LEU A 118 17.67 1.71 0.25
N SER A 119 17.68 0.55 0.92
CA SER A 119 18.45 0.33 2.16
C SER A 119 19.41 -0.86 2.07
N ASP A 120 19.81 -1.26 0.87
CA ASP A 120 20.76 -2.37 0.68
C ASP A 120 22.13 -2.02 1.30
N PRO A 121 22.57 -2.70 2.39
CA PRO A 121 23.84 -2.38 3.04
C PRO A 121 25.07 -2.70 2.17
N LYS A 122 24.89 -3.47 1.10
CA LYS A 122 25.97 -3.83 0.16
C LYS A 122 26.11 -2.81 -0.96
N ARG A 123 25.16 -1.88 -1.10
CA ARG A 123 25.12 -0.91 -2.20
C ARG A 123 25.00 0.52 -1.65
N PRO A 124 26.00 1.39 -1.88
CA PRO A 124 25.87 2.80 -1.55
C PRO A 124 24.67 3.43 -2.25
N ILE A 125 24.01 4.39 -1.58
CA ILE A 125 22.80 5.03 -2.10
C ILE A 125 23.05 5.74 -3.43
N GLU A 126 24.26 6.29 -3.64
CA GLU A 126 24.66 6.93 -4.90
C GLU A 126 24.61 5.93 -6.06
N THR A 127 25.08 4.70 -5.83
CA THR A 127 25.04 3.63 -6.85
C THR A 127 23.59 3.22 -7.14
N THR A 128 22.74 3.15 -6.11
CA THR A 128 21.30 2.90 -6.29
C THR A 128 20.64 3.97 -7.13
N LEU A 129 20.88 5.26 -6.84
CA LEU A 129 20.33 6.38 -7.59
C LEU A 129 20.85 6.43 -9.02
N GLN A 130 22.13 6.16 -9.25
CA GLN A 130 22.69 6.02 -10.60
C GLN A 130 22.05 4.87 -11.37
N GLY A 131 21.80 3.73 -10.72
CA GLY A 131 21.05 2.61 -11.28
C GLY A 131 19.65 3.05 -11.71
N MET A 132 18.94 3.81 -10.86
CA MET A 132 17.63 4.37 -11.23
C MET A 132 17.71 5.27 -12.46
N MET A 133 18.72 6.15 -12.56
CA MET A 133 18.85 7.09 -13.68
C MET A 133 19.21 6.43 -15.02
N THR A 134 19.93 5.31 -14.98
CA THR A 134 20.48 4.65 -16.18
C THR A 134 19.67 3.45 -16.66
N THR A 135 18.72 2.98 -15.86
CA THR A 135 17.85 1.85 -16.21
C THR A 135 16.92 2.21 -17.38
N PRO A 136 16.82 1.38 -18.43
CA PRO A 136 15.84 1.58 -19.49
C PRO A 136 14.47 1.04 -19.07
N HIS A 137 13.72 1.77 -18.24
CA HIS A 137 12.47 1.28 -17.63
C HIS A 137 11.39 0.88 -18.63
N LEU A 138 11.39 1.48 -19.82
CA LEU A 138 10.41 1.18 -20.87
C LEU A 138 10.97 0.25 -21.97
N GLY A 139 12.18 -0.29 -21.78
CA GLY A 139 12.89 -1.08 -22.79
C GLY A 139 13.37 -0.25 -23.99
N GLU A 140 13.72 -0.94 -25.07
CA GLU A 140 13.98 -0.33 -26.38
C GLU A 140 12.64 0.08 -26.99
N ARG A 141 12.38 1.39 -27.11
CA ARG A 141 11.25 1.93 -27.88
C ARG A 141 11.59 1.99 -29.36
#